data_AF-A0A9D2RKP9-F1
#
_entry.id   AF-A0A9D2RKP9-F1
#
_cell.length_a   1.000
_cell.length_b   1.000
_cell.length_c   1.000
_cell.angle_alpha   90.00
_cell.angle_beta   90.00
_cell.angle_gamma   90.00
#
_symmetry.space_group_name_H-M   'P 1'
#
loop_
_entity.id
_entity.type
_entity.pdbx_description
1 polymer ?
#
loop_
_entity_poly.entity_id
_entity_poly.type
_entity_poly.pdbx_seq_one_letter_code
_entity_poly.pdbx_strand_id
1 'polypeptide(L)'
;MGIISVENADHLYWLGRYTERVYTTIRVFFHIFDKMIEAPEGAYQMYCEKLGIPNIYTSNHQFVQSYLFDEENPDSVISSMKRAYDNGVVLREELSSNVLSYIQLALNTLENCSRTTSPLLELQQVLDELLAFWGCADDYVEDEDCRNLLKCGKYVERLDLCIRLDYHKKDLEKEYRKLTNRLGRINLRYNEKNLTRLGQLIDRGMGQEKDSQEALECLMGLFL
;
A
#
# COMPACT_ATOMS: atom_id res chain seq x y z
N MET A 1 20.79 2.22 20.52
CA MET A 1 19.70 1.53 19.80
C MET A 1 18.84 0.86 20.84
N GLY A 2 17.66 1.42 21.08
CA GLY A 2 16.65 0.76 21.91
C GLY A 2 16.06 -0.42 21.13
N ILE A 3 15.69 -1.49 21.82
CA ILE A 3 15.01 -2.62 21.19
C ILE A 3 13.58 -2.15 20.87
N ILE A 4 13.20 -2.12 19.59
CA ILE A 4 11.81 -1.86 19.18
C ILE A 4 10.94 -3.00 19.73
N SER A 5 9.81 -2.67 20.36
CA SER A 5 8.88 -3.68 20.83
C SER A 5 8.27 -4.45 19.65
N VAL A 6 7.84 -5.69 19.87
CA VAL A 6 7.16 -6.48 18.83
C VAL A 6 5.89 -5.77 18.34
N GLU A 7 5.18 -5.10 19.24
CA GLU A 7 3.98 -4.32 18.94
C GLU A 7 4.28 -3.11 18.04
N ASN A 8 5.31 -2.31 18.38
CA ASN A 8 5.68 -1.15 17.55
C ASN A 8 6.23 -1.59 16.20
N ALA A 9 6.90 -2.74 16.15
CA ALA A 9 7.34 -3.34 14.91
C ALA A 9 6.17 -3.71 13.99
N ASP A 10 5.12 -4.34 14.52
CA ASP A 10 3.91 -4.66 13.77
C ASP A 10 3.21 -3.38 13.27
N HIS A 11 3.08 -2.36 14.13
CA HIS A 11 2.50 -1.07 13.74
C HIS A 11 3.30 -0.38 12.62
N LEU A 12 4.64 -0.38 12.68
CA LEU A 12 5.48 0.23 11.65
C LEU A 12 5.32 -0.50 10.32
N TYR A 13 5.30 -1.82 10.37
CA TYR A 13 5.10 -2.66 9.20
C TYR A 13 3.74 -2.38 8.55
N TRP A 14 2.65 -2.38 9.33
CA TRP A 14 1.31 -2.13 8.82
C TRP A 14 1.06 -0.69 8.39
N LEU A 15 1.63 0.30 9.08
CA LEU A 15 1.61 1.69 8.61
C LEU A 15 2.21 1.82 7.21
N GLY A 16 3.37 1.20 6.98
CA GLY A 16 4.02 1.18 5.67
C GLY A 16 3.16 0.52 4.60
N ARG A 17 2.50 -0.59 4.94
CA ARG A 17 1.58 -1.29 4.03
C ARG A 17 0.35 -0.46 3.72
N TYR A 18 -0.36 0.06 4.72
CA TYR A 18 -1.60 0.79 4.50
C TYR A 18 -1.39 2.09 3.73
N THR A 19 -0.33 2.84 4.03
CA THR A 19 0.01 4.07 3.27
C THR A 19 0.34 3.75 1.81
N GLU A 20 1.04 2.65 1.56
CA GLU A 20 1.32 2.20 0.19
C GLU A 20 0.06 1.70 -0.52
N ARG A 21 -0.82 0.98 0.17
CA ARG A 21 -2.10 0.53 -0.36
C ARG A 21 -2.93 1.72 -0.83
N VAL A 22 -3.09 2.74 0.01
CA VAL A 22 -3.80 3.97 -0.36
C VAL A 22 -3.15 4.63 -1.57
N TYR A 23 -1.83 4.83 -1.53
CA TYR A 23 -1.09 5.50 -2.60
C TYR A 23 -1.26 4.78 -3.96
N THR A 24 -1.02 3.47 -4.01
CA THR A 24 -1.11 2.71 -5.25
C THR A 24 -2.56 2.58 -5.73
N THR A 25 -3.51 2.37 -4.81
CA THR A 25 -4.93 2.27 -5.14
C THR A 25 -5.44 3.55 -5.79
N ILE A 26 -5.13 4.72 -5.22
CA ILE A 26 -5.53 6.01 -5.82
C ILE A 26 -4.90 6.19 -7.21
N ARG A 27 -3.60 5.86 -7.37
CA ARG A 27 -2.94 5.97 -8.67
C ARG A 27 -3.56 5.06 -9.74
N VAL A 28 -3.93 3.84 -9.37
CA VAL A 28 -4.57 2.90 -10.28
C VAL A 28 -6.02 3.31 -10.54
N PHE A 29 -6.69 3.87 -9.53
CA PHE A 29 -8.03 4.40 -9.64
C PHE A 29 -8.13 5.49 -10.72
N PHE A 30 -7.15 6.38 -10.85
CA PHE A 30 -7.13 7.36 -11.95
C PHE A 30 -7.23 6.69 -13.33
N HIS A 31 -6.47 5.61 -13.55
CA HIS A 31 -6.52 4.86 -14.80
C HIS A 31 -7.86 4.12 -15.01
N ILE A 32 -8.45 3.60 -13.93
CA ILE A 32 -9.76 2.93 -14.00
C ILE A 32 -10.85 3.97 -14.27
N PHE A 33 -10.76 5.15 -13.66
CA PHE A 33 -11.71 6.23 -13.83
C PHE A 33 -11.75 6.70 -15.28
N ASP A 34 -10.58 6.90 -15.90
CA ASP A 34 -10.49 7.22 -17.33
C ASP A 34 -11.11 6.11 -18.20
N LYS A 35 -10.83 4.84 -17.90
CA LYS A 35 -11.47 3.70 -18.59
C LYS A 35 -12.98 3.64 -18.40
N MET A 36 -13.50 3.97 -17.22
CA MET A 36 -14.94 4.00 -16.96
C MET A 36 -15.63 5.11 -17.76
N ILE A 37 -14.93 6.19 -18.12
CA ILE A 37 -15.43 7.25 -19.01
C ILE A 37 -15.46 6.75 -20.46
N GLU A 38 -14.40 6.07 -20.92
CA GLU A 38 -14.28 5.59 -22.30
C GLU A 38 -15.17 4.36 -22.60
N ALA A 39 -15.22 3.42 -21.66
CA ALA A 39 -15.91 2.13 -21.76
C ALA A 39 -16.60 1.82 -20.41
N PRO A 40 -17.86 2.24 -20.22
CA PRO A 40 -18.52 2.21 -18.92
C PRO A 40 -18.85 0.81 -18.38
N GLU A 41 -18.74 -0.25 -19.18
CA GLU A 41 -19.04 -1.61 -18.76
C GLU A 41 -17.76 -2.41 -18.44
N GLY A 42 -17.73 -3.11 -17.31
CA GLY A 42 -16.72 -4.15 -17.00
C GLY A 42 -15.39 -3.65 -16.41
N ALA A 43 -15.10 -2.35 -16.46
CA ALA A 43 -13.78 -1.82 -16.08
C ALA A 43 -13.42 -2.04 -14.60
N TYR A 44 -14.34 -1.76 -13.67
CA TYR A 44 -14.07 -1.96 -12.24
C TYR A 44 -14.17 -3.42 -11.82
N GLN A 45 -14.96 -4.24 -12.54
CA GLN A 45 -15.13 -5.66 -12.23
C GLN A 45 -13.81 -6.42 -12.40
N MET A 46 -13.10 -6.19 -13.52
CA MET A 46 -11.77 -6.77 -13.75
C MET A 46 -10.77 -6.33 -12.69
N TYR A 47 -10.89 -5.09 -12.19
CA TYR A 47 -10.03 -4.61 -11.11
C TYR A 47 -10.31 -5.30 -9.77
N CYS A 48 -11.59 -5.45 -9.42
CA CYS A 48 -12.00 -6.18 -8.22
C CYS A 48 -11.50 -7.63 -8.25
N GLU A 49 -11.64 -8.30 -9.40
CA GLU A 49 -11.14 -9.67 -9.60
C GLU A 49 -9.63 -9.76 -9.36
N LYS A 50 -8.83 -8.90 -9.99
CA LYS A 50 -7.37 -8.90 -9.84
C LYS A 50 -6.91 -8.67 -8.40
N LEU A 51 -7.57 -7.76 -7.68
CA LEU A 51 -7.23 -7.48 -6.29
C LEU A 51 -7.83 -8.49 -5.30
N GLY A 52 -8.73 -9.37 -5.74
CA GLY A 52 -9.46 -10.27 -4.86
C GLY A 52 -10.46 -9.55 -3.95
N ILE A 53 -10.98 -8.39 -4.39
CA ILE A 53 -11.94 -7.59 -3.65
C ILE A 53 -13.36 -8.04 -4.01
N PRO A 54 -14.27 -8.20 -3.03
CA PRO A 54 -15.66 -8.53 -3.30
C PRO A 54 -16.31 -7.51 -4.25
N ASN A 55 -16.81 -7.99 -5.39
CA ASN A 55 -17.56 -7.16 -6.32
C ASN A 55 -19.01 -6.98 -5.84
N ILE A 56 -19.21 -6.09 -4.86
CA ILE A 56 -20.50 -5.75 -4.26
C ILE A 56 -21.22 -4.57 -4.96
N TYR A 57 -20.66 -4.08 -6.06
CA TYR A 57 -21.08 -2.85 -6.72
C TYR A 57 -22.04 -3.13 -7.88
N THR A 58 -23.03 -2.26 -8.06
CA THR A 58 -24.03 -2.37 -9.14
C THR A 58 -23.81 -1.34 -10.25
N SER A 59 -22.94 -0.35 -10.05
CA SER A 59 -22.65 0.71 -11.02
C SER A 59 -21.28 1.35 -10.78
N ASN A 60 -20.73 2.01 -11.80
CA ASN A 60 -19.46 2.76 -11.69
C ASN A 60 -19.56 3.83 -10.59
N HIS A 61 -20.68 4.54 -10.48
CA HIS A 61 -20.89 5.54 -9.44
C HIS A 61 -20.84 4.93 -8.04
N GLN A 62 -21.53 3.79 -7.83
CA GLN A 62 -21.49 3.10 -6.54
C GLN A 62 -20.09 2.55 -6.23
N PHE A 63 -19.39 2.02 -7.24
CA PHE A 63 -18.00 1.59 -7.10
C PHE A 63 -17.13 2.76 -6.64
N VAL A 64 -17.16 3.90 -7.33
CA VAL A 64 -16.37 5.09 -6.95
C VAL A 64 -16.67 5.52 -5.51
N GLN A 65 -17.96 5.65 -5.15
CA GLN A 65 -18.36 6.10 -3.82
C GLN A 65 -17.95 5.12 -2.73
N SER A 66 -18.32 3.84 -2.86
CA SER A 66 -18.07 2.86 -1.80
C SER A 66 -16.61 2.39 -1.75
N TYR A 67 -15.93 2.26 -2.89
CA TYR A 67 -14.54 1.83 -2.88
C TYR A 67 -13.59 2.93 -2.38
N LEU A 68 -13.89 4.21 -2.61
CA LEU A 68 -13.06 5.29 -2.07
C LEU A 68 -13.42 5.67 -0.64
N PHE A 69 -14.72 5.79 -0.32
CA PHE A 69 -15.18 6.56 0.85
C PHE A 69 -16.08 5.81 1.83
N ASP A 70 -16.39 4.54 1.62
CA ASP A 70 -17.21 3.76 2.56
C ASP A 70 -16.35 3.16 3.67
N GLU A 71 -16.55 3.62 4.90
CA GLU A 71 -15.82 3.17 6.08
C GLU A 71 -16.24 1.77 6.55
N GLU A 72 -17.44 1.33 6.19
CA GLU A 72 -17.93 -0.02 6.51
C GLU A 72 -17.35 -1.05 5.54
N ASN A 73 -16.86 -0.61 4.38
CA ASN A 73 -16.15 -1.45 3.44
C ASN A 73 -14.68 -1.61 3.88
N PRO A 74 -14.23 -2.80 4.33
CA PRO A 74 -12.87 -3.01 4.81
C PRO A 74 -11.80 -2.89 3.73
N ASP A 75 -12.17 -2.98 2.46
CA ASP A 75 -11.29 -2.87 1.29
C ASP A 75 -11.22 -1.45 0.74
N SER A 76 -12.00 -0.51 1.29
CA SER A 76 -12.02 0.86 0.79
C SER A 76 -10.71 1.61 1.07
N VAL A 77 -10.48 2.66 0.27
CA VAL A 77 -9.33 3.55 0.42
C VAL A 77 -9.39 4.27 1.77
N ILE A 78 -10.56 4.77 2.18
CA ILE A 78 -10.73 5.43 3.47
C ILE A 78 -10.46 4.48 4.65
N SER A 79 -10.94 3.23 4.58
CA SER A 79 -10.68 2.23 5.62
C SER A 79 -9.19 1.92 5.76
N SER A 80 -8.48 1.82 4.63
CA SER A 80 -7.03 1.66 4.63
C SER A 80 -6.31 2.89 5.19
N MET A 81 -6.77 4.10 4.86
CA MET A 81 -6.20 5.35 5.35
C MET A 81 -6.43 5.53 6.87
N LYS A 82 -7.59 5.16 7.39
CA LYS A 82 -7.87 5.15 8.84
C LYS A 82 -6.97 4.17 9.57
N ARG A 83 -6.81 2.94 9.04
CA ARG A 83 -5.85 1.97 9.62
C ARG A 83 -4.42 2.50 9.59
N ALA A 84 -4.00 3.20 8.53
CA ALA A 84 -2.70 3.87 8.51
C ALA A 84 -2.59 4.91 9.63
N TYR A 85 -3.61 5.76 9.79
CA TYR A 85 -3.65 6.75 10.86
C TYR A 85 -3.58 6.12 12.26
N ASP A 86 -4.38 5.09 12.53
CA ASP A 86 -4.41 4.41 13.82
C ASP A 86 -3.05 3.81 14.19
N ASN A 87 -2.39 3.14 13.23
CA ASN A 87 -1.02 2.64 13.41
C ASN A 87 -0.03 3.78 13.66
N GLY A 88 -0.17 4.90 12.93
CA GLY A 88 0.66 6.08 13.11
C GLY A 88 0.52 6.70 14.51
N VAL A 89 -0.71 6.81 15.04
CA VAL A 89 -0.97 7.40 16.36
C VAL A 89 -0.24 6.65 17.48
N VAL A 90 -0.19 5.31 17.40
CA VAL A 90 0.56 4.48 18.36
C VAL A 90 2.06 4.77 18.31
N LEU A 91 2.58 5.08 17.12
CA LEU A 91 4.00 5.28 16.82
C LEU A 91 4.46 6.74 16.96
N ARG A 92 3.76 7.57 17.75
CA ARG A 92 4.07 9.01 17.85
C ARG A 92 5.48 9.29 18.36
N GLU A 93 5.98 8.47 19.27
CA GLU A 93 7.31 8.62 19.83
C GLU A 93 8.39 8.25 18.79
N GLU A 94 8.16 7.22 17.98
CA GLU A 94 9.08 6.77 16.94
C GLU A 94 9.08 7.67 15.70
N LEU A 95 7.91 8.18 15.32
CA LEU A 95 7.73 8.92 14.07
C LEU A 95 7.85 10.43 14.23
N SER A 96 7.65 10.95 15.44
CA SER A 96 7.42 12.38 15.74
C SER A 96 6.07 12.91 15.23
N SER A 97 5.63 14.02 15.85
CA SER A 97 4.39 14.71 15.45
C SER A 97 4.46 15.29 14.03
N ASN A 98 5.66 15.66 13.55
CA ASN A 98 5.84 16.23 12.22
C ASN A 98 5.51 15.21 11.13
N VAL A 99 6.04 13.99 11.25
CA VAL A 99 5.77 12.92 10.28
C VAL A 99 4.29 12.52 10.32
N LEU A 100 3.71 12.37 11.52
CA LEU A 100 2.31 12.00 11.69
C LEU A 100 1.33 13.04 11.15
N SER A 101 1.71 14.33 11.15
CA SER A 101 0.85 15.39 10.62
C SER A 101 0.46 15.16 9.16
N TYR A 102 1.34 14.58 8.34
CA TYR A 102 1.06 14.28 6.94
C TYR A 102 0.07 13.12 6.76
N ILE A 103 0.10 12.12 7.65
CA ILE A 103 -0.91 11.04 7.66
C ILE A 103 -2.28 11.61 8.06
N GLN A 104 -2.32 12.49 9.06
CA GLN A 104 -3.55 13.17 9.44
C GLN A 104 -4.09 14.07 8.31
N LEU A 105 -3.22 14.81 7.62
CA LEU A 105 -3.60 15.63 6.47
C LEU A 105 -4.20 14.77 5.35
N ALA A 106 -3.53 13.68 4.96
CA ALA A 106 -4.02 12.74 3.96
C ALA A 106 -5.39 12.15 4.32
N LEU A 107 -5.62 11.80 5.59
CA LEU A 107 -6.92 11.32 6.05
C LEU A 107 -7.98 12.42 5.95
N ASN A 108 -7.70 13.62 6.45
CA ASN A 108 -8.65 14.73 6.41
C ASN A 108 -9.02 15.12 4.98
N THR A 109 -8.03 15.16 4.08
CA THR A 109 -8.25 15.44 2.65
C THR A 109 -9.15 14.37 2.04
N LEU A 110 -8.91 13.09 2.33
CA LEU A 110 -9.73 11.99 1.82
C LEU A 110 -11.17 12.02 2.37
N GLU A 111 -11.36 12.34 3.65
CA GLU A 111 -12.68 12.50 4.27
C GLU A 111 -13.47 13.66 3.65
N ASN A 112 -12.80 14.78 3.35
CA ASN A 112 -13.43 15.93 2.70
C ASN A 112 -13.79 15.65 1.24
N CYS A 113 -12.97 14.86 0.55
CA CYS A 113 -13.17 14.47 -0.85
C CYS A 113 -14.51 13.76 -1.10
N SER A 114 -15.01 13.01 -0.11
CA SER A 114 -16.33 12.37 -0.17
C SER A 114 -17.50 13.35 -0.42
N ARG A 115 -17.29 14.65 -0.13
CA ARG A 115 -18.33 15.70 -0.20
C ARG A 115 -18.23 16.55 -1.47
N THR A 116 -17.24 16.32 -2.32
CA THR A 116 -16.96 17.21 -3.45
C THR A 116 -17.37 16.61 -4.78
N THR A 117 -17.56 17.48 -5.77
CA THR A 117 -17.96 17.11 -7.14
C THR A 117 -16.76 16.79 -8.03
N SER A 118 -15.52 16.99 -7.55
CA SER A 118 -14.28 16.83 -8.31
C SER A 118 -13.25 16.00 -7.54
N PRO A 119 -13.51 14.70 -7.32
CA PRO A 119 -12.71 13.86 -6.43
C PRO A 119 -11.25 13.71 -6.90
N LEU A 120 -10.98 13.77 -8.21
CA LEU A 120 -9.63 13.52 -8.74
C LEU A 120 -8.57 14.52 -8.23
N LEU A 121 -8.94 15.80 -8.08
CA LEU A 121 -8.00 16.84 -7.63
C LEU A 121 -7.59 16.61 -6.17
N GLU A 122 -8.57 16.31 -5.31
CA GLU A 122 -8.30 16.04 -3.89
C GLU A 122 -7.58 14.71 -3.69
N LEU A 123 -7.90 13.69 -4.49
CA LEU A 123 -7.14 12.44 -4.50
C LEU A 123 -5.67 12.67 -4.91
N GLN A 124 -5.38 13.60 -5.83
CA GLN A 124 -4.00 13.97 -6.15
C GLN A 124 -3.32 14.62 -4.94
N GLN A 125 -4.03 15.48 -4.20
CA GLN A 125 -3.50 16.07 -2.97
C GLN A 125 -3.20 14.99 -1.90
N VAL A 126 -4.05 13.96 -1.76
CA VAL A 126 -3.76 12.81 -0.86
C VAL A 126 -2.45 12.12 -1.28
N LEU A 127 -2.21 11.93 -2.57
CA LEU A 127 -0.93 11.36 -3.05
C LEU A 127 0.26 12.24 -2.67
N ASP A 128 0.14 13.56 -2.82
CA ASP A 128 1.21 14.51 -2.50
C ASP A 128 1.50 14.53 -0.99
N GLU A 129 0.47 14.48 -0.16
CA GLU A 129 0.58 14.38 1.31
C GLU A 129 1.24 13.06 1.74
N LEU A 130 0.93 11.93 1.09
CA LEU A 130 1.60 10.66 1.34
C LEU A 130 3.07 10.67 0.88
N LEU A 131 3.39 11.36 -0.23
CA LEU A 131 4.79 11.56 -0.63
C LEU A 131 5.54 12.43 0.37
N ALA A 132 4.91 13.48 0.88
CA ALA A 132 5.45 14.34 1.92
C ALA A 132 5.66 13.55 3.24
N PHE A 133 4.73 12.68 3.62
CA PHE A 133 4.91 11.73 4.72
C PHE A 133 6.19 10.90 4.52
N TRP A 134 6.39 10.29 3.35
CA TRP A 134 7.57 9.49 3.09
C TRP A 134 8.88 10.29 3.09
N GLY A 135 8.85 11.53 2.61
CA GLY A 135 10.00 12.45 2.67
C GLY A 135 10.33 12.84 4.11
N CYS A 136 9.31 13.21 4.89
CA CYS A 136 9.43 13.57 6.29
C CYS A 136 9.91 12.37 7.13
N ALA A 137 9.39 11.18 6.88
CA ALA A 137 9.82 9.96 7.56
C ALA A 137 11.28 9.59 7.27
N ASP A 138 11.80 9.91 6.09
CA ASP A 138 13.22 9.68 5.76
C ASP A 138 14.16 10.65 6.48
N ASP A 139 13.70 11.89 6.68
CA ASP A 139 14.51 12.98 7.26
C ASP A 139 14.46 13.01 8.80
N TYR A 140 13.29 12.77 9.41
CA TYR A 140 13.06 13.03 10.84
C TYR A 140 12.95 11.79 11.74
N VAL A 141 12.65 10.61 11.20
CA VAL A 141 12.66 9.39 12.03
C VAL A 141 14.12 9.08 12.34
N GLU A 142 14.52 9.09 13.61
CA GLU A 142 15.95 8.94 13.98
C GLU A 142 16.43 7.48 13.92
N ASP A 143 15.58 6.54 14.34
CA ASP A 143 15.94 5.13 14.40
C ASP A 143 15.95 4.48 12.99
N GLU A 144 17.10 3.92 12.61
CA GLU A 144 17.28 3.31 11.30
C GLU A 144 16.42 2.04 11.13
N ASP A 145 16.26 1.25 12.18
CA ASP A 145 15.47 0.02 12.16
C ASP A 145 13.99 0.38 11.98
N CYS A 146 13.49 1.42 12.67
CA CYS A 146 12.15 1.98 12.43
C CYS A 146 11.94 2.39 10.96
N ARG A 147 12.87 3.18 10.39
CA ARG A 147 12.79 3.61 8.98
C ARG A 147 12.78 2.43 8.01
N ASN A 148 13.64 1.43 8.26
CA ASN A 148 13.75 0.28 7.37
C ASN A 148 12.53 -0.63 7.47
N LEU A 149 11.97 -0.85 8.66
CA LEU A 149 10.77 -1.65 8.87
C LEU A 149 9.54 -1.02 8.22
N LEU A 150 9.35 0.29 8.41
CA LEU A 150 8.31 1.06 7.74
C LEU A 150 8.41 0.91 6.20
N LYS A 151 9.63 0.99 5.66
CA LYS A 151 9.89 0.78 4.22
C LYS A 151 9.71 -0.67 3.78
N CYS A 152 9.99 -1.66 4.63
CA CYS A 152 9.70 -3.06 4.32
C CYS A 152 8.20 -3.27 4.13
N GLY A 153 7.36 -2.74 5.02
CA GLY A 153 5.91 -2.75 4.85
C GLY A 153 5.47 -2.14 3.53
N LYS A 154 6.01 -0.96 3.20
CA LYS A 154 5.78 -0.31 1.89
C LYS A 154 6.12 -1.23 0.72
N TYR A 155 7.32 -1.79 0.66
CA TYR A 155 7.73 -2.57 -0.50
C TYR A 155 7.03 -3.93 -0.59
N VAL A 156 6.66 -4.53 0.54
CA VAL A 156 5.80 -5.71 0.55
C VAL A 156 4.46 -5.39 -0.08
N GLU A 157 3.78 -4.34 0.36
CA GLU A 157 2.48 -3.99 -0.22
C GLU A 157 2.58 -3.61 -1.70
N ARG A 158 3.63 -2.86 -2.06
CA ARG A 158 3.88 -2.48 -3.46
C ARG A 158 4.04 -3.72 -4.34
N LEU A 159 4.81 -4.72 -3.89
CA LEU A 159 4.99 -5.96 -4.64
C LEU A 159 3.69 -6.74 -4.75
N ASP A 160 2.91 -6.86 -3.67
CA ASP A 160 1.61 -7.53 -3.67
C ASP A 160 0.68 -6.92 -4.74
N LEU A 161 0.53 -5.59 -4.73
CA LEU A 161 -0.30 -4.88 -5.69
C LEU A 161 0.25 -4.96 -7.11
N CYS A 162 1.56 -4.86 -7.30
CA CYS A 162 2.18 -5.00 -8.62
C CYS A 162 1.96 -6.39 -9.22
N ILE A 163 2.05 -7.46 -8.41
CA ILE A 163 1.79 -8.83 -8.86
C ILE A 163 0.32 -8.97 -9.26
N ARG A 164 -0.61 -8.56 -8.40
CA ARG A 164 -2.06 -8.68 -8.65
C ARG A 164 -2.52 -7.90 -9.88
N LEU A 165 -1.92 -6.74 -10.13
CA LEU A 165 -2.31 -5.85 -11.23
C LEU A 165 -1.51 -6.10 -12.51
N ASP A 166 -0.74 -7.18 -12.58
CA ASP A 166 0.08 -7.59 -13.74
C ASP A 166 1.06 -6.50 -14.20
N TYR A 167 1.76 -5.86 -13.25
CA TYR A 167 2.79 -4.89 -13.58
C TYR A 167 3.95 -5.55 -14.32
N HIS A 168 4.66 -4.76 -15.13
CA HIS A 168 5.76 -5.26 -15.94
C HIS A 168 6.88 -5.81 -15.04
N LYS A 169 7.52 -6.91 -15.49
CA LYS A 169 8.61 -7.59 -14.77
C LYS A 169 9.67 -6.63 -14.19
N LYS A 170 10.08 -5.62 -14.96
CA LYS A 170 11.06 -4.60 -14.53
C LYS A 170 10.63 -3.81 -13.29
N ASP A 171 9.33 -3.56 -13.13
CA ASP A 171 8.80 -2.88 -11.94
C ASP A 171 8.89 -3.81 -10.73
N LEU A 172 8.54 -5.09 -10.88
CA LEU A 172 8.72 -6.11 -9.83
C LEU A 172 10.19 -6.26 -9.43
N GLU A 173 11.12 -6.38 -10.39
CA GLU A 173 12.56 -6.46 -10.12
C GLU A 173 13.10 -5.22 -9.38
N LYS A 174 12.55 -4.04 -9.68
CA LYS A 174 12.92 -2.80 -8.98
C LYS A 174 12.44 -2.81 -7.54
N GLU A 175 11.16 -3.12 -7.30
CA GLU A 175 10.61 -3.10 -5.94
C GLU A 175 11.15 -4.25 -5.08
N TYR A 176 11.41 -5.42 -5.66
CA TYR A 176 12.10 -6.54 -5.00
C TYR A 176 13.50 -6.13 -4.52
N ARG A 177 14.31 -5.50 -5.36
CA ARG A 177 15.64 -4.99 -4.96
C ARG A 177 15.57 -3.98 -3.82
N LYS A 178 14.54 -3.13 -3.80
CA LYS A 178 14.35 -2.18 -2.69
C LYS A 178 13.98 -2.89 -1.40
N LEU A 179 13.10 -3.90 -1.46
CA LEU A 179 12.75 -4.73 -0.30
C LEU A 179 13.98 -5.45 0.26
N THR A 180 14.74 -6.16 -0.58
CA THR A 180 15.95 -6.91 -0.14
C THR A 180 16.98 -5.99 0.52
N ASN A 181 17.17 -4.78 -0.01
CA ASN A 181 18.09 -3.80 0.55
C ASN A 181 17.70 -3.31 1.96
N ARG A 182 16.41 -3.39 2.32
CA ARG A 182 15.90 -2.99 3.64
C ARG A 182 15.85 -4.16 4.61
N LEU A 183 15.48 -5.35 4.13
CA LEU A 183 15.48 -6.58 4.94
C LEU A 183 16.85 -6.89 5.55
N GLY A 184 17.94 -6.62 4.84
CA GLY A 184 19.30 -6.79 5.38
C GLY A 184 19.69 -5.80 6.49
N ARG A 185 18.82 -4.85 6.84
CA ARG A 185 19.08 -3.75 7.78
C ARG A 185 18.06 -3.65 8.91
N ILE A 186 17.16 -4.62 9.01
CA ILE A 186 16.20 -4.70 10.12
C ILE A 186 16.60 -5.79 11.11
N ASN A 187 16.30 -5.59 12.40
CA ASN A 187 16.54 -6.61 13.42
C ASN A 187 15.34 -7.58 13.57
N LEU A 188 14.66 -7.88 12.46
CA LEU A 188 13.52 -8.80 12.42
C LEU A 188 13.88 -10.04 11.61
N ARG A 189 13.39 -11.20 12.08
CA ARG A 189 13.50 -12.44 11.34
C ARG A 189 12.54 -12.41 10.16
N TYR A 190 13.01 -12.89 9.02
CA TYR A 190 12.19 -13.06 7.83
C TYR A 190 12.52 -14.41 7.17
N ASN A 191 11.60 -14.92 6.36
CA ASN A 191 11.77 -16.20 5.69
C ASN A 191 12.63 -16.04 4.43
N GLU A 192 13.93 -16.32 4.54
CA GLU A 192 14.88 -16.27 3.42
C GLU A 192 14.52 -17.20 2.26
N LYS A 193 13.88 -18.34 2.54
CA LYS A 193 13.44 -19.27 1.49
C LYS A 193 12.35 -18.64 0.64
N ASN A 194 11.36 -18.02 1.29
CA ASN A 194 10.29 -17.31 0.60
C ASN A 194 10.84 -16.11 -0.19
N LEU A 195 11.77 -15.34 0.39
CA LEU A 195 12.39 -14.22 -0.31
C LEU A 195 13.14 -14.67 -1.56
N THR A 196 13.97 -15.71 -1.44
CA THR A 196 14.74 -16.28 -2.55
C THR A 196 13.82 -16.83 -3.63
N ARG A 197 12.74 -17.51 -3.23
CA ARG A 197 11.77 -18.07 -4.16
C ARG A 197 11.02 -16.97 -4.91
N LEU A 198 10.58 -15.92 -4.22
CA LEU A 198 9.98 -14.74 -4.83
C LEU A 198 10.91 -14.11 -5.88
N GLY A 199 12.19 -13.95 -5.57
CA GLY A 199 13.18 -13.47 -6.53
C GLY A 199 13.26 -14.33 -7.79
N GLN A 200 13.31 -15.67 -7.65
CA GLN A 200 13.32 -16.59 -8.78
C GLN A 200 12.06 -16.49 -9.66
N LEU A 201 10.88 -16.32 -9.04
CA LEU A 201 9.61 -16.14 -9.75
C LEU A 201 9.60 -14.82 -10.54
N ILE A 202 10.09 -13.75 -9.95
CA ILE A 202 10.22 -12.45 -10.61
C ILE A 202 11.22 -12.54 -11.77
N ASP A 203 12.40 -13.14 -11.55
CA ASP A 203 13.49 -13.23 -12.53
C ASP A 203 13.12 -14.07 -13.76
N ARG A 204 12.36 -15.16 -13.59
CA ARG A 204 11.87 -15.96 -14.72
C ARG A 204 10.68 -15.32 -15.46
N GLY A 205 9.98 -14.40 -14.80
CA GLY A 205 8.71 -13.83 -15.24
C GLY A 205 7.52 -14.71 -14.85
N MET A 206 6.45 -14.08 -14.36
CA MET A 206 5.21 -14.76 -13.96
C MET A 206 4.30 -14.88 -15.18
N GLY A 207 4.46 -15.97 -15.95
CA GLY A 207 3.72 -16.18 -17.20
C GLY A 207 2.40 -16.92 -17.02
N GLN A 208 2.18 -17.51 -15.83
CA GLN A 208 0.98 -18.27 -15.49
C GLN A 208 0.38 -17.76 -14.18
N GLU A 209 -0.93 -17.86 -14.02
CA GLU A 209 -1.65 -17.45 -12.80
C GLU A 209 -1.09 -18.13 -11.53
N LYS A 210 -0.68 -19.40 -11.65
CA LYS A 210 -0.04 -20.15 -10.57
C LYS A 210 1.28 -19.53 -10.10
N ASP A 211 2.04 -18.89 -10.99
CA ASP A 211 3.29 -18.22 -10.63
C ASP A 211 3.01 -16.97 -9.78
N SER A 212 2.00 -16.20 -10.15
CA SER A 212 1.55 -15.03 -9.39
C SER A 212 1.01 -15.44 -8.02
N GLN A 213 0.20 -16.51 -7.95
CA GLN A 213 -0.30 -17.04 -6.69
C GLN A 213 0.85 -17.50 -5.77
N GLU A 214 1.80 -18.26 -6.29
CA GLU A 214 2.98 -18.71 -5.53
C GLU A 214 3.82 -17.52 -5.04
N ALA A 215 3.96 -16.47 -5.85
CA ALA A 215 4.67 -15.26 -5.48
C ALA A 215 3.98 -14.51 -4.33
N LEU A 216 2.64 -14.40 -4.37
CA LEU A 216 1.84 -13.81 -3.29
C LEU A 216 1.95 -14.63 -2.00
N GLU A 217 1.92 -15.95 -2.09
CA GLU A 217 2.12 -16.84 -0.93
C GLU A 217 3.50 -16.66 -0.29
N CYS A 218 4.56 -16.58 -1.11
CA CYS A 218 5.92 -16.29 -0.63
C CYS A 218 5.97 -14.95 0.11
N LEU A 219 5.35 -13.92 -0.47
CA LEU A 219 5.36 -12.57 0.07
C LEU A 219 4.56 -12.46 1.39
N MET A 220 3.38 -13.08 1.47
CA MET A 220 2.57 -13.13 2.70
C MET A 220 3.28 -13.88 3.83
N GLY A 221 4.04 -14.93 3.50
CA GLY A 221 4.83 -15.69 4.48
C GLY A 221 6.23 -15.13 4.76
N LEU A 222 6.52 -13.89 4.35
CA LEU A 222 7.85 -13.29 4.51
C LEU A 222 8.18 -12.98 5.98
N PHE A 223 7.21 -12.41 6.69
CA PHE A 223 7.31 -12.08 8.11
C PHE A 223 6.37 -13.02 8.88
N LEU A 224 6.92 -13.76 9.86
CA LEU A 224 6.21 -14.68 10.76
C LEU A 224 6.59 -14.37 12.20
#